data_AF-A0A2T3KLK8-F1
#
_entry.id   AF-A0A2T3KLK8-F1
#
_cell.length_a   1.000
_cell.length_b   1.000
_cell.length_c   1.000
_cell.angle_alpha   90.00
_cell.angle_beta   90.00
_cell.angle_gamma   90.00
#
_symmetry.space_group_name_H-M   'P 1'
#
loop_
_entity.id
_entity.type
_entity.pdbx_description
1 polymer ?
#
loop_
_entity_poly.entity_id
_entity_poly.type
_entity_poly.pdbx_seq_one_letter_code
_entity_poly.pdbx_strand_id
1 'polypeptide(L)'
;MSKKTENVLRRECAQDAAKYTTADDWEFFSSETFSLASANGWLDECLDNSLLNRPVWYLDACVYDALEFDSISDWKNASPKAYATAKKNKWIDFCCGHAIDHENNITKNDCISDASQYSSKSEWFAKSRSLYRLALRKNWVDDCCSHMILGEWSLDDCKKDALKYTTRTGWEAASPDKVKTAKRNQWFAVCCSHMKTKRPNWTIERCLADAKKYESPKDWRSGSQCAFKAAVRNGWVNMCCSHMNLLAPRKSSQGKATTRESKWTFEACKESAKAFSTRGAWAKGDGGAYSAAASNCWLDSCTVHMEPKVGEAEEFVLGFLPAHALKILGRS
;
A
#
# COMPACT_ATOMS: atom_id res chain seq x y z
N MET A 1 -49.84 -3.26 -4.73
CA MET A 1 -48.42 -3.33 -4.37
C MET A 1 -48.23 -4.32 -3.23
N SER A 2 -47.11 -5.06 -3.15
CA SER A 2 -46.81 -5.86 -1.95
C SER A 2 -46.40 -4.93 -0.81
N LYS A 3 -46.82 -5.20 0.44
CA LYS A 3 -46.42 -4.41 1.63
C LYS A 3 -44.91 -4.23 1.75
N LYS A 4 -44.12 -5.17 1.23
CA LYS A 4 -42.65 -5.10 1.21
C LYS A 4 -42.13 -4.06 0.21
N THR A 5 -42.77 -3.94 -0.95
CA THR A 5 -42.42 -2.98 -2.01
C THR A 5 -42.84 -1.57 -1.62
N GLU A 6 -44.00 -1.43 -0.99
CA GLU A 6 -44.53 -0.16 -0.45
C GLU A 6 -43.59 0.45 0.60
N ASN A 7 -43.09 -0.36 1.53
CA ASN A 7 -42.12 0.10 2.54
C ASN A 7 -40.77 0.53 1.98
N VAL A 8 -40.34 -0.04 0.83
CA VAL A 8 -39.09 0.36 0.17
C VAL A 8 -39.26 1.73 -0.49
N LEU A 9 -40.33 1.90 -1.27
CA LEU A 9 -40.63 3.15 -1.97
C LEU A 9 -40.90 4.31 -0.99
N ARG A 10 -41.60 4.04 0.12
CA ARG A 10 -41.83 5.03 1.19
C ARG A 10 -40.52 5.52 1.82
N ARG A 11 -39.52 4.64 1.98
CA ARG A 11 -38.21 5.01 2.50
C ARG A 11 -37.38 5.83 1.50
N GLU A 12 -37.47 5.51 0.22
CA GLU A 12 -36.82 6.26 -0.85
C GLU A 12 -37.38 7.69 -0.93
N CYS A 13 -38.71 7.85 -0.84
CA CYS A 13 -39.35 9.17 -0.79
C CYS A 13 -38.88 10.00 0.42
N ALA A 14 -38.76 9.38 1.60
CA ALA A 14 -38.28 10.07 2.81
C ALA A 14 -36.80 10.49 2.74
N GLN A 15 -35.94 9.67 2.13
CA GLN A 15 -34.52 10.01 1.94
C GLN A 15 -34.31 11.13 0.92
N ASP A 16 -35.18 11.19 -0.09
CA ASP A 16 -35.15 12.24 -1.09
C ASP A 16 -35.69 13.56 -0.54
N ALA A 17 -36.81 13.51 0.19
CA ALA A 17 -37.39 14.66 0.90
C ALA A 17 -36.41 15.31 1.89
N ALA A 18 -35.58 14.51 2.57
CA ALA A 18 -34.58 14.97 3.54
C ALA A 18 -33.53 15.94 2.97
N LYS A 19 -33.41 16.05 1.64
CA LYS A 19 -32.49 16.97 0.97
C LYS A 19 -33.05 18.40 0.89
N TYR A 20 -34.33 18.58 1.17
CA TYR A 20 -35.06 19.83 0.97
C TYR A 20 -35.68 20.30 2.29
N THR A 21 -35.77 21.61 2.46
CA THR A 21 -36.29 22.23 3.68
C THR A 21 -37.79 22.50 3.64
N THR A 22 -38.38 22.61 2.45
CA THR A 22 -39.81 22.89 2.25
C THR A 22 -40.42 21.94 1.22
N ALA A 23 -41.74 21.77 1.29
CA ALA A 23 -42.50 20.96 0.34
C ALA A 23 -42.39 21.52 -1.09
N ASP A 24 -42.41 22.84 -1.24
CA ASP A 24 -42.32 23.53 -2.53
C ASP A 24 -40.95 23.31 -3.18
N ASP A 25 -39.87 23.33 -2.40
CA ASP A 25 -38.53 23.00 -2.89
C ASP A 25 -38.44 21.53 -3.35
N TRP A 26 -39.05 20.62 -2.58
CA TRP A 26 -39.06 19.19 -2.94
C TRP A 26 -39.86 18.94 -4.22
N GLU A 27 -41.02 19.56 -4.39
CA GLU A 27 -41.83 19.47 -5.61
C GLU A 27 -41.08 20.02 -6.83
N PHE A 28 -40.39 21.15 -6.67
CA PHE A 28 -39.67 21.80 -7.77
C PHE A 28 -38.45 21.00 -8.25
N PHE A 29 -37.66 20.45 -7.32
CA PHE A 29 -36.41 19.75 -7.65
C PHE A 29 -36.58 18.23 -7.83
N SER A 30 -37.62 17.63 -7.26
CA SER A 30 -37.86 16.18 -7.33
C SER A 30 -39.36 15.85 -7.43
N SER A 31 -39.99 16.38 -8.47
CA SER A 31 -41.43 16.23 -8.75
C SER A 31 -41.93 14.79 -8.81
N GLU A 32 -41.09 13.83 -9.22
CA GLU A 32 -41.47 12.42 -9.37
C GLU A 32 -41.64 11.72 -8.02
N THR A 33 -40.70 11.92 -7.09
CA THR A 33 -40.77 11.35 -5.73
C THR A 33 -41.80 12.08 -4.88
N PHE A 34 -41.96 13.39 -5.09
CA PHE A 34 -43.02 14.19 -4.48
C PHE A 34 -44.42 13.72 -4.92
N SER A 35 -44.64 13.53 -6.23
CA SER A 35 -45.92 13.04 -6.76
C SER A 35 -46.26 11.64 -6.25
N LEU A 36 -45.25 10.76 -6.14
CA LEU A 36 -45.42 9.43 -5.59
C LEU A 36 -45.81 9.47 -4.10
N ALA A 37 -45.16 10.32 -3.30
CA ALA A 37 -45.49 10.51 -1.89
C ALA A 37 -46.89 11.13 -1.72
N SER A 38 -47.27 12.09 -2.57
CA SER A 38 -48.59 12.71 -2.60
C SER A 38 -49.69 11.70 -2.91
N ALA A 39 -49.52 10.90 -3.97
CA ALA A 39 -50.49 9.90 -4.39
C ALA A 39 -50.76 8.81 -3.33
N ASN A 40 -49.81 8.57 -2.43
CA ASN A 40 -49.94 7.57 -1.36
C ASN A 40 -50.18 8.19 0.04
N GLY A 41 -50.32 9.51 0.14
CA GLY A 41 -50.59 10.20 1.41
C GLY A 41 -49.40 10.20 2.39
N TRP A 42 -48.17 10.18 1.88
CA TRP A 42 -46.93 10.14 2.69
C TRP A 42 -46.27 11.51 2.87
N LEU A 43 -46.84 12.59 2.32
CA LEU A 43 -46.21 13.92 2.34
C LEU A 43 -45.91 14.41 3.75
N ASP A 44 -46.92 14.39 4.63
CA ASP A 44 -46.75 14.83 6.02
C ASP A 44 -45.68 14.02 6.75
N GLU A 45 -45.56 12.73 6.44
CA GLU A 45 -44.58 11.84 7.06
C GLU A 45 -43.16 12.02 6.51
N CYS A 46 -43.02 12.27 5.21
CA CYS A 46 -41.73 12.53 4.55
C CYS A 46 -41.19 13.92 4.92
N LEU A 47 -42.07 14.89 5.18
CA LEU A 47 -41.75 16.24 5.63
C LEU A 47 -41.74 16.36 7.17
N ASP A 48 -42.22 15.34 7.88
CA ASP A 48 -42.09 15.25 9.34
C ASP A 48 -40.63 14.94 9.72
N ASN A 49 -39.90 16.01 10.03
CA ASN A 49 -38.57 15.97 10.61
C ASN A 49 -38.46 15.09 11.87
N SER A 50 -39.56 14.66 12.50
CA SER A 50 -39.55 13.73 13.63
C SER A 50 -39.11 12.31 13.26
N LEU A 51 -39.36 11.84 12.02
CA LEU A 51 -38.89 10.54 11.52
C LEU A 51 -37.48 10.58 10.93
N LEU A 52 -37.03 11.77 10.50
CA LEU A 52 -35.63 12.04 10.15
C LEU A 52 -34.71 12.07 11.39
N ASN A 53 -35.28 12.16 12.59
CA ASN A 53 -34.56 12.19 13.86
C ASN A 53 -34.25 10.81 14.47
N ARG A 54 -34.11 9.77 13.63
CA ARG A 54 -33.36 8.58 14.02
C ARG A 54 -31.96 8.68 13.40
N PRO A 55 -30.93 9.07 14.17
CA PRO A 55 -29.59 9.20 13.62
C PRO A 55 -29.14 7.82 13.09
N VAL A 56 -29.02 7.72 11.77
CA VAL A 56 -28.34 6.61 11.11
C VAL A 56 -26.86 6.90 11.26
N TRP A 57 -26.19 6.16 12.13
CA TRP A 57 -24.77 6.34 12.42
C TRP A 57 -23.91 5.73 11.30
N TYR A 58 -23.48 6.56 10.35
CA TYR A 58 -22.38 6.27 9.43
C TYR A 58 -21.09 6.93 9.92
N LEU A 59 -19.94 6.60 9.31
CA LEU A 59 -18.62 7.04 9.79
C LEU A 59 -18.57 8.55 10.02
N ASP A 60 -18.97 9.36 9.04
CA ASP A 60 -18.87 10.82 9.16
C ASP A 60 -19.83 11.38 10.20
N ALA A 61 -21.04 10.82 10.36
CA ALA A 61 -21.96 11.21 11.43
C ALA A 61 -21.39 10.92 12.83
N CYS A 62 -20.69 9.79 13.00
CA CYS A 62 -19.98 9.50 14.24
C CYS A 62 -18.78 10.43 14.46
N VAL A 63 -18.11 10.88 13.40
CA VAL A 63 -17.01 11.85 13.47
C VAL A 63 -17.53 13.23 13.89
N TYR A 64 -18.60 13.72 13.27
CA TYR A 64 -19.21 15.01 13.64
C TYR A 64 -19.76 15.03 15.05
N ASP A 65 -20.42 13.96 15.48
CA ASP A 65 -20.92 13.85 16.85
C ASP A 65 -19.76 13.74 17.86
N ALA A 66 -18.69 13.00 17.54
CA ALA A 66 -17.50 12.95 18.38
C ALA A 66 -16.81 14.32 18.53
N LEU A 67 -16.83 15.16 17.49
CA LEU A 67 -16.22 16.51 17.49
C LEU A 67 -16.82 17.46 18.52
N GLU A 68 -18.03 17.21 19.00
CA GLU A 68 -18.66 18.02 20.04
C GLU A 68 -18.09 17.75 21.45
N PHE A 69 -17.21 16.75 21.60
CA PHE A 69 -16.70 16.30 22.89
C PHE A 69 -15.17 16.25 22.95
N ASP A 70 -14.62 16.70 24.08
CA ASP A 70 -13.18 16.79 24.31
C ASP A 70 -12.52 15.44 24.67
N SER A 71 -13.31 14.50 25.19
CA SER A 71 -12.79 13.19 25.60
C SER A 71 -13.69 12.03 25.16
N ILE A 72 -13.08 10.86 24.97
CA ILE A 72 -13.81 9.62 24.65
C ILE A 72 -14.79 9.25 25.76
N SER A 73 -14.46 9.56 27.01
CA SER A 73 -15.34 9.32 28.15
C SER A 73 -16.56 10.24 28.10
N ASP A 74 -16.37 11.51 27.76
CA ASP A 74 -17.46 12.48 27.65
C ASP A 74 -18.35 12.17 26.46
N TRP A 75 -17.76 11.85 25.30
CA TRP A 75 -18.48 11.38 24.13
C TRP A 75 -19.31 10.12 24.42
N LYS A 76 -18.71 9.14 25.10
CA LYS A 76 -19.42 7.91 25.49
C LYS A 76 -20.61 8.18 26.42
N ASN A 77 -20.48 9.14 27.32
CA ASN A 77 -21.52 9.46 28.29
C ASN A 77 -22.62 10.35 27.70
N ALA A 78 -22.26 11.29 26.82
CA ALA A 78 -23.18 12.25 26.21
C ALA A 78 -23.86 11.70 24.94
N SER A 79 -23.14 10.94 24.11
CA SER A 79 -23.68 10.33 22.88
C SER A 79 -23.40 8.82 22.80
N PRO A 80 -24.06 8.01 23.66
CA PRO A 80 -23.77 6.58 23.79
C PRO A 80 -24.09 5.76 22.53
N LYS A 81 -25.04 6.21 21.70
CA LYS A 81 -25.45 5.50 20.47
C LYS A 81 -24.45 5.68 19.33
N ALA A 82 -23.88 6.88 19.18
CA ALA A 82 -22.79 7.17 18.25
C ALA A 82 -21.55 6.35 18.63
N TYR A 83 -21.14 6.45 19.90
CA TYR A 83 -20.00 5.73 20.45
C TYR A 83 -20.15 4.20 20.28
N ALA A 84 -21.33 3.64 20.58
CA ALA A 84 -21.57 2.20 20.43
C ALA A 84 -21.45 1.73 18.98
N THR A 85 -21.93 2.53 18.03
CA THR A 85 -21.84 2.20 16.59
C THR A 85 -20.40 2.30 16.11
N ALA A 86 -19.70 3.37 16.45
CA ALA A 86 -18.28 3.54 16.15
C ALA A 86 -17.43 2.41 16.76
N LYS A 87 -17.74 1.98 17.99
CA LYS A 87 -17.06 0.86 18.66
C LYS A 87 -17.32 -0.47 17.93
N LYS A 88 -18.56 -0.75 17.55
CA LYS A 88 -18.94 -1.98 16.83
C LYS A 88 -18.24 -2.08 15.47
N ASN A 89 -18.07 -0.96 14.77
CA ASN A 89 -17.46 -0.89 13.44
C ASN A 89 -15.96 -0.57 13.46
N LYS A 90 -15.33 -0.48 14.64
CA LYS A 90 -13.90 -0.13 14.82
C LYS A 90 -13.53 1.26 14.28
N TRP A 91 -14.43 2.23 14.37
CA TRP A 91 -14.23 3.62 13.93
C TRP A 91 -13.75 4.58 15.02
N ILE A 92 -13.54 4.08 16.26
CA ILE A 92 -13.16 4.92 17.41
C ILE A 92 -11.88 5.71 17.15
N ASP A 93 -10.89 5.12 16.49
CA ASP A 93 -9.62 5.81 16.19
C ASP A 93 -9.81 6.95 15.17
N PHE A 94 -10.78 6.84 14.27
CA PHE A 94 -11.12 7.86 13.29
C PHE A 94 -12.00 8.96 13.90
N CYS A 95 -12.96 8.59 14.75
CA CYS A 95 -13.85 9.53 15.41
C CYS A 95 -13.08 10.34 16.46
N CYS A 96 -12.30 9.71 17.32
CA CYS A 96 -11.59 10.39 18.42
C CYS A 96 -10.16 10.82 18.06
N GLY A 97 -9.80 10.84 16.77
CA GLY A 97 -8.50 11.30 16.32
C GLY A 97 -8.23 12.76 16.73
N HIS A 98 -9.28 13.58 16.77
CA HIS A 98 -9.25 15.00 17.14
C HIS A 98 -9.25 15.24 18.66
N ALA A 99 -9.72 14.30 19.49
CA ALA A 99 -9.65 14.40 20.96
C ALA A 99 -8.20 14.29 21.46
N ILE A 100 -7.28 13.88 20.58
CA ILE A 100 -5.83 13.97 20.78
C ILE A 100 -5.28 15.30 20.22
N ASP A 101 -6.01 15.95 19.31
CA ASP A 101 -5.58 17.16 18.60
C ASP A 101 -6.16 18.47 19.22
N HIS A 102 -7.04 18.39 20.22
CA HIS A 102 -7.51 19.57 20.98
C HIS A 102 -6.46 20.13 21.96
N GLU A 103 -5.32 19.44 22.14
CA GLU A 103 -4.08 20.03 22.66
C GLU A 103 -3.22 20.56 21.50
N ASN A 104 -3.74 21.57 20.78
CA ASN A 104 -2.91 22.41 19.92
C ASN A 104 -1.97 23.28 20.78
N ASN A 105 -0.96 22.67 21.38
CA ASN A 105 0.38 23.24 21.54
C ASN A 105 1.47 22.21 21.89
N ILE A 106 1.25 20.90 21.71
CA ILE A 106 2.29 19.91 22.00
C ILE A 106 3.31 19.92 20.87
N THR A 107 4.49 20.47 21.19
CA THR A 107 5.63 20.53 20.30
C THR A 107 6.43 19.23 20.36
N LYS A 108 7.32 19.02 19.39
CA LYS A 108 8.29 17.90 19.41
C LYS A 108 9.11 17.89 20.70
N ASN A 109 9.42 19.06 21.26
CA ASN A 109 10.20 19.18 22.49
C ASN A 109 9.44 18.66 23.72
N ASP A 110 8.12 18.82 23.76
CA ASP A 110 7.30 18.30 24.85
C ASP A 110 7.30 16.77 24.84
N CYS A 111 7.20 16.15 23.65
CA CYS A 111 7.36 14.71 23.50
C CYS A 111 8.77 14.23 23.90
N ILE A 112 9.82 14.98 23.56
CA ILE A 112 11.20 14.66 23.97
C ILE A 112 11.35 14.77 25.49
N SER A 113 10.83 15.83 26.11
CA SER A 113 10.88 16.04 27.55
C SER A 113 10.15 14.93 28.30
N ASP A 114 8.97 14.53 27.82
CA ASP A 114 8.22 13.42 28.41
C ASP A 114 8.96 12.09 28.25
N ALA A 115 9.43 11.78 27.03
CA ALA A 115 10.20 10.57 26.76
C ALA A 115 11.48 10.49 27.60
N SER A 116 12.13 11.62 27.91
CA SER A 116 13.35 11.67 28.71
C SER A 116 13.21 11.08 30.12
N GLN A 117 11.99 11.02 30.66
CA GLN A 117 11.70 10.46 31.99
C GLN A 117 11.71 8.93 32.02
N TYR A 118 11.73 8.28 30.85
CA TYR A 118 11.61 6.83 30.73
C TYR A 118 12.88 6.23 30.15
N SER A 119 13.19 5.02 30.61
CA SER A 119 14.37 4.27 30.19
C SER A 119 14.14 3.42 28.93
N SER A 120 12.88 3.18 28.58
CA SER A 120 12.52 2.32 27.45
C SER A 120 11.23 2.77 26.74
N LYS A 121 11.15 2.47 25.44
CA LYS A 121 9.96 2.71 24.61
C LYS A 121 8.70 2.06 25.19
N SER A 122 8.83 0.85 25.74
CA SER A 122 7.71 0.12 26.34
C SER A 122 7.19 0.80 27.61
N GLU A 123 8.10 1.31 28.44
CA GLU A 123 7.74 2.07 29.65
C GLU A 123 7.08 3.40 29.29
N TRP A 124 7.63 4.12 28.31
CA TRP A 124 7.04 5.35 27.80
C TRP A 124 5.64 5.12 27.24
N PHE A 125 5.44 4.07 26.45
CA PHE A 125 4.13 3.69 25.91
C PHE A 125 3.10 3.26 26.96
N ALA A 126 3.55 2.64 28.05
CA ALA A 126 2.68 2.21 29.13
C ALA A 126 2.21 3.40 29.99
N LYS A 127 3.11 4.35 30.28
CA LYS A 127 2.85 5.47 31.19
C LYS A 127 2.36 6.73 30.48
N SER A 128 2.80 6.99 29.25
CA SER A 128 2.47 8.19 28.46
C SER A 128 2.07 7.82 27.03
N ARG A 129 0.95 7.11 26.93
CA ARG A 129 0.49 6.48 25.68
C ARG A 129 0.08 7.48 24.60
N SER A 130 -0.51 8.61 25.00
CA SER A 130 -0.96 9.67 24.10
C SER A 130 0.21 10.33 23.40
N LEU A 131 1.24 10.77 24.15
CA LEU A 131 2.44 11.40 23.61
C LEU A 131 3.28 10.42 22.77
N TYR A 132 3.40 9.16 23.20
CA TYR A 132 4.04 8.13 22.38
C TYR A 132 3.34 7.96 21.03
N ARG A 133 2.00 7.89 21.01
CA ARG A 133 1.22 7.74 19.77
C ARG A 133 1.28 8.99 18.89
N LEU A 134 1.28 10.18 19.49
CA LEU A 134 1.49 11.43 18.76
C LEU A 134 2.85 11.44 18.07
N ALA A 135 3.92 11.13 18.81
CA ALA A 135 5.26 11.01 18.27
C ALA A 135 5.32 9.95 17.17
N LEU A 136 4.60 8.83 17.29
CA LEU A 136 4.53 7.79 16.25
C LEU A 136 3.84 8.29 14.98
N ARG A 137 2.69 8.96 15.10
CA ARG A 137 1.96 9.56 13.96
C ARG A 137 2.79 10.63 13.25
N LYS A 138 3.53 11.44 14.00
CA LYS A 138 4.36 12.54 13.48
C LYS A 138 5.79 12.13 13.12
N ASN A 139 6.14 10.85 13.28
CA ASN A 139 7.48 10.31 13.05
C ASN A 139 8.59 10.99 13.89
N TRP A 140 8.29 11.32 15.15
CA TRP A 140 9.23 11.92 16.12
C TRP A 140 9.81 10.90 17.11
N VAL A 141 9.38 9.63 17.06
CA VAL A 141 9.77 8.59 18.04
C VAL A 141 11.27 8.38 18.10
N ASP A 142 11.96 8.46 16.97
CA ASP A 142 13.42 8.26 16.95
C ASP A 142 14.16 9.39 17.68
N ASP A 143 13.68 10.63 17.56
CA ASP A 143 14.23 11.77 18.30
C ASP A 143 13.91 11.67 19.79
N CYS A 144 12.66 11.35 20.13
CA CYS A 144 12.18 11.23 21.52
C CYS A 144 12.87 10.08 22.27
N CYS A 145 13.24 9.01 21.57
CA CYS A 145 13.86 7.83 22.17
C CYS A 145 15.36 7.73 21.90
N SER A 146 16.01 8.81 21.48
CA SER A 146 17.44 8.82 21.18
C SER A 146 18.31 8.44 22.39
N HIS A 147 17.88 8.77 23.61
CA HIS A 147 18.54 8.38 24.86
C HIS A 147 18.18 6.96 25.32
N MET A 148 17.08 6.38 24.82
CA MET A 148 16.61 5.04 25.17
C MET A 148 17.35 3.98 24.35
N ILE A 149 18.67 3.98 24.44
CA ILE A 149 19.52 2.99 23.78
C ILE A 149 19.13 1.61 24.31
N LEU A 150 18.57 0.78 23.43
CA LEU A 150 18.19 -0.58 23.77
C LEU A 150 19.43 -1.47 23.71
N GLY A 151 20.16 -1.56 24.82
CA GLY A 151 21.33 -2.43 24.99
C GLY A 151 22.49 -1.76 25.72
N GLU A 152 23.51 -2.55 26.05
CA GLU A 152 24.68 -2.11 26.83
C GLU A 152 25.71 -1.29 26.03
N TRP A 153 25.57 -1.23 24.70
CA TRP A 153 26.60 -0.69 23.79
C TRP A 153 26.15 0.61 23.14
N SER A 154 27.07 1.58 23.07
CA SER A 154 26.86 2.82 22.32
C SER A 154 27.04 2.60 20.81
N LEU A 155 26.57 3.55 19.99
CA LEU A 155 26.82 3.56 18.55
C LEU A 155 28.32 3.47 18.24
N ASP A 156 29.16 4.18 18.99
CA ASP A 156 30.61 4.20 18.76
C ASP A 156 31.27 2.87 19.12
N ASP A 157 30.79 2.18 20.15
CA ASP A 157 31.26 0.83 20.47
C ASP A 157 30.92 -0.17 19.36
N CYS A 158 29.69 -0.10 18.83
CA CYS A 158 29.26 -0.90 17.70
C CYS A 158 30.08 -0.58 16.43
N LYS A 159 30.38 0.70 16.15
CA LYS A 159 31.21 1.11 15.01
C LYS A 159 32.64 0.59 15.15
N LYS A 160 33.29 0.81 16.30
CA LYS A 160 34.66 0.34 16.56
C LYS A 160 34.76 -1.18 16.41
N ASP A 161 33.73 -1.89 16.83
CA ASP A 161 33.67 -3.33 16.68
C ASP A 161 33.47 -3.78 15.22
N ALA A 162 32.51 -3.17 14.52
CA ALA A 162 32.24 -3.44 13.11
C ALA A 162 33.44 -3.18 12.20
N LEU A 163 34.27 -2.17 12.51
CA LEU A 163 35.48 -1.83 11.76
C LEU A 163 36.51 -2.96 11.71
N LYS A 164 36.48 -3.91 12.65
CA LYS A 164 37.36 -5.09 12.66
C LYS A 164 37.05 -6.08 11.52
N TYR A 165 35.87 -5.96 10.92
CA TYR A 165 35.36 -6.93 9.95
C TYR A 165 35.12 -6.28 8.58
N THR A 166 35.45 -7.01 7.53
CA THR A 166 35.29 -6.56 6.13
C THR A 166 33.93 -6.95 5.54
N THR A 167 33.24 -7.90 6.16
CA THR A 167 31.94 -8.43 5.69
C THR A 167 30.92 -8.45 6.81
N ARG A 168 29.65 -8.17 6.45
CA ARG A 168 28.52 -8.18 7.40
C ARG A 168 28.35 -9.54 8.09
N THR A 169 28.49 -10.62 7.32
CA THR A 169 28.42 -11.99 7.84
C THR A 169 29.55 -12.30 8.81
N GLY A 170 30.76 -11.77 8.56
CA GLY A 170 31.89 -11.93 9.48
C GLY A 170 31.65 -11.23 10.81
N TRP A 171 31.09 -10.02 10.78
CA TRP A 171 30.72 -9.29 12.00
C TRP A 171 29.59 -9.97 12.77
N GLU A 172 28.55 -10.44 12.07
CA GLU A 172 27.41 -11.13 12.69
C GLU A 172 27.80 -12.46 13.35
N ALA A 173 28.74 -13.20 12.77
CA ALA A 173 29.25 -14.43 13.36
C ALA A 173 30.13 -14.18 14.60
N ALA A 174 30.95 -13.13 14.58
CA ALA A 174 31.93 -12.88 15.62
C ALA A 174 31.41 -12.02 16.79
N SER A 175 30.39 -11.20 16.57
CA SER A 175 29.82 -10.31 17.59
C SER A 175 28.30 -10.16 17.44
N PRO A 176 27.55 -11.27 17.61
CA PRO A 176 26.11 -11.29 17.39
C PRO A 176 25.35 -10.32 18.30
N ASP A 177 25.78 -10.14 19.55
CA ASP A 177 25.12 -9.24 20.50
C ASP A 177 25.22 -7.77 20.08
N LYS A 178 26.39 -7.34 19.61
CA LYS A 178 26.60 -5.98 19.09
C LYS A 178 25.83 -5.76 17.79
N VAL A 179 25.76 -6.76 16.92
CA VAL A 179 24.92 -6.72 15.72
C VAL A 179 23.44 -6.61 16.08
N LYS A 180 22.98 -7.34 17.10
CA LYS A 180 21.60 -7.29 17.58
C LYS A 180 21.26 -5.91 18.15
N THR A 181 22.14 -5.33 18.97
CA THR A 181 21.99 -3.95 19.46
C THR A 181 21.98 -2.95 18.32
N ALA A 182 22.90 -3.06 17.36
CA ALA A 182 22.94 -2.18 16.20
C ALA A 182 21.68 -2.29 15.32
N LYS A 183 21.11 -3.50 15.14
CA LYS A 183 19.85 -3.69 14.41
C LYS A 183 18.67 -3.08 15.16
N ARG A 184 18.57 -3.32 16.47
CA ARG A 184 17.49 -2.78 17.33
C ARG A 184 17.45 -1.25 17.35
N ASN A 185 18.62 -0.62 17.34
CA ASN A 185 18.76 0.84 17.34
C ASN A 185 18.95 1.43 15.93
N GLN A 186 18.71 0.66 14.86
CA GLN A 186 18.88 1.07 13.45
C GLN A 186 20.29 1.55 13.05
N TRP A 187 21.31 1.29 13.86
CA TRP A 187 22.71 1.62 13.60
C TRP A 187 23.40 0.69 12.60
N PHE A 188 22.81 -0.47 12.31
CA PHE A 188 23.44 -1.52 11.50
C PHE A 188 23.93 -1.01 10.14
N ALA A 189 23.15 -0.15 9.47
CA ALA A 189 23.55 0.45 8.19
C ALA A 189 24.80 1.34 8.34
N VAL A 190 24.86 2.14 9.40
CA VAL A 190 25.98 3.03 9.71
C VAL A 190 27.24 2.21 10.03
N CYS A 191 27.11 1.20 10.89
CA CYS A 191 28.21 0.32 11.28
C CYS A 191 28.76 -0.52 10.12
N CYS A 192 27.95 -0.84 9.12
CA CYS A 192 28.35 -1.67 7.97
C CYS A 192 28.68 -0.87 6.70
N SER A 193 28.81 0.45 6.78
CA SER A 193 29.01 1.31 5.62
C SER A 193 30.33 1.03 4.87
N HIS A 194 31.38 0.62 5.58
CA HIS A 194 32.68 0.24 5.02
C HIS A 194 32.72 -1.20 4.46
N MET A 195 31.73 -2.04 4.78
CA MET A 195 31.75 -3.46 4.45
C MET A 195 31.30 -3.70 3.01
N LYS A 196 32.13 -4.40 2.23
CA LYS A 196 31.81 -4.74 0.83
C LYS A 196 30.68 -5.77 0.77
N THR A 197 29.64 -5.51 -0.02
CA THR A 197 28.61 -6.51 -0.31
C THR A 197 29.14 -7.54 -1.28
N LYS A 198 29.01 -8.84 -0.95
CA LYS A 198 29.43 -9.94 -1.84
C LYS A 198 28.68 -9.97 -3.18
N ARG A 199 27.50 -9.36 -3.25
CA ARG A 199 26.68 -9.33 -4.47
C ARG A 199 26.98 -8.06 -5.26
N PRO A 200 27.20 -8.16 -6.58
CA PRO A 200 27.31 -6.98 -7.43
C PRO A 200 26.01 -6.20 -7.36
N ASN A 201 26.11 -4.88 -7.19
CA ASN A 201 24.96 -4.02 -7.41
C ASN A 201 24.60 -4.09 -8.91
N TRP A 202 23.42 -4.63 -9.21
CA TRP A 202 22.92 -4.75 -10.57
C TRP A 202 22.30 -3.43 -10.98
N THR A 203 23.01 -2.70 -11.85
CA THR A 203 22.48 -1.53 -12.53
C THR A 203 21.91 -1.95 -13.88
N ILE A 204 21.13 -1.07 -14.51
CA ILE A 204 20.57 -1.34 -15.84
C ILE A 204 21.68 -1.54 -16.87
N GLU A 205 22.77 -0.77 -16.81
CA GLU A 205 23.91 -0.88 -17.72
C GLU A 205 24.61 -2.24 -17.58
N ARG A 206 24.78 -2.72 -16.33
CA ARG A 206 25.33 -4.05 -16.06
C ARG A 206 24.42 -5.15 -16.57
N CYS A 207 23.11 -5.02 -16.39
CA CYS A 207 22.15 -5.99 -16.91
C CYS A 207 22.15 -6.01 -18.44
N LEU A 208 22.22 -4.85 -19.09
CA LEU A 208 22.33 -4.73 -20.55
C LEU A 208 23.63 -5.35 -21.08
N ALA A 209 24.77 -5.03 -20.48
CA ALA A 209 26.06 -5.59 -20.86
C ALA A 209 26.11 -7.12 -20.68
N ASP A 210 25.45 -7.62 -19.64
CA ASP A 210 25.36 -9.06 -19.41
C ASP A 210 24.40 -9.76 -20.37
N ALA A 211 23.23 -9.17 -20.64
CA ALA A 211 22.25 -9.69 -21.59
C ALA A 211 22.80 -9.76 -23.02
N LYS A 212 23.64 -8.79 -23.43
CA LYS A 212 24.30 -8.79 -24.75
C LYS A 212 25.15 -10.02 -25.04
N LYS A 213 25.56 -10.79 -24.03
CA LYS A 213 26.33 -12.04 -24.20
C LYS A 213 25.47 -13.20 -24.69
N TYR A 214 24.15 -13.05 -24.71
CA TYR A 214 23.20 -14.11 -25.00
C TYR A 214 22.31 -13.71 -26.18
N GLU A 215 22.01 -14.68 -27.04
CA GLU A 215 21.20 -14.48 -28.25
C GLU A 215 19.70 -14.67 -28.00
N SER A 216 19.33 -15.39 -26.94
CA SER A 216 17.94 -15.64 -26.56
C SER A 216 17.68 -15.38 -25.06
N PRO A 217 16.45 -14.96 -24.68
CA PRO A 217 16.13 -14.72 -23.28
C PRO A 217 16.20 -15.98 -22.41
N LYS A 218 15.97 -17.15 -23.02
CA LYS A 218 16.10 -18.44 -22.35
C LYS A 218 17.56 -18.70 -21.99
N ASP A 219 18.48 -18.46 -22.91
CA ASP A 219 19.91 -18.67 -22.69
C ASP A 219 20.45 -17.69 -21.65
N TRP A 220 19.98 -16.43 -21.68
CA TRP A 220 20.33 -15.45 -20.66
C TRP A 220 19.81 -15.85 -19.27
N ARG A 221 18.58 -16.34 -19.18
CA ARG A 221 17.98 -16.81 -17.93
C ARG A 221 18.76 -17.98 -17.32
N SER A 222 19.21 -18.93 -18.14
CA SER A 222 20.00 -20.08 -17.69
C SER A 222 21.46 -19.73 -17.41
N GLY A 223 22.08 -18.89 -18.25
CA GLY A 223 23.50 -18.57 -18.16
C GLY A 223 23.83 -17.49 -17.12
N SER A 224 22.91 -16.55 -16.88
CA SER A 224 23.10 -15.47 -15.90
C SER A 224 21.84 -15.21 -15.08
N GLN A 225 21.48 -16.19 -14.27
CA GLN A 225 20.25 -16.15 -13.49
C GLN A 225 20.16 -14.95 -12.54
N CYS A 226 21.29 -14.50 -11.98
CA CYS A 226 21.35 -13.33 -11.11
C CYS A 226 21.04 -12.03 -11.85
N ALA A 227 21.62 -11.83 -13.04
CA ALA A 227 21.35 -10.64 -13.86
C ALA A 227 19.90 -10.64 -14.35
N PHE A 228 19.43 -11.78 -14.86
CA PHE A 228 18.05 -11.93 -15.33
C PHE A 228 17.04 -11.64 -14.21
N LYS A 229 17.22 -12.20 -13.01
CA LYS A 229 16.36 -11.93 -11.85
C LYS A 229 16.41 -10.46 -11.42
N ALA A 230 17.57 -9.81 -11.49
CA ALA A 230 17.70 -8.39 -11.19
C ALA A 230 16.94 -7.54 -12.22
N ALA A 231 17.05 -7.86 -13.51
CA ALA A 231 16.30 -7.19 -14.56
C ALA A 231 14.79 -7.39 -14.40
N VAL A 232 14.32 -8.60 -14.04
CA VAL A 232 12.90 -8.86 -13.74
C VAL A 232 12.41 -8.00 -12.58
N ARG A 233 13.12 -8.00 -11.44
CA ARG A 233 12.71 -7.26 -10.25
C ARG A 233 12.61 -5.75 -10.50
N ASN A 234 13.46 -5.21 -11.39
CA ASN A 234 13.49 -3.78 -11.69
C ASN A 234 12.75 -3.41 -12.99
N GLY A 235 12.05 -4.36 -13.63
CA GLY A 235 11.33 -4.10 -14.88
C GLY A 235 12.21 -3.81 -16.11
N TRP A 236 13.49 -4.19 -16.08
CA TRP A 236 14.45 -3.93 -17.17
C TRP A 236 14.51 -5.02 -18.24
N VAL A 237 13.77 -6.11 -18.07
CA VAL A 237 13.88 -7.30 -18.94
C VAL A 237 13.63 -6.98 -20.41
N ASN A 238 12.60 -6.18 -20.71
CA ASN A 238 12.30 -5.79 -22.09
C ASN A 238 13.46 -5.05 -22.75
N MET A 239 14.09 -4.13 -22.01
CA MET A 239 15.26 -3.38 -22.51
C MET A 239 16.45 -4.32 -22.72
N CYS A 240 16.70 -5.21 -21.76
CA CYS A 240 17.79 -6.18 -21.83
C CYS A 240 17.61 -7.25 -22.92
N CYS A 241 16.37 -7.62 -23.27
CA CYS A 241 16.08 -8.64 -24.28
C CYS A 241 15.78 -8.06 -25.67
N SER A 242 15.84 -6.74 -25.85
CA SER A 242 15.47 -6.07 -27.12
C SER A 242 16.29 -6.50 -28.32
N HIS A 243 17.55 -6.90 -28.13
CA HIS A 243 18.45 -7.39 -29.19
C HIS A 243 18.32 -8.90 -29.46
N MET A 244 17.58 -9.63 -28.61
CA MET A 244 17.48 -11.09 -28.69
C MET A 244 16.40 -11.46 -29.70
N ASN A 245 16.75 -12.25 -30.70
CA ASN A 245 15.81 -12.64 -31.75
C ASN A 245 14.78 -13.66 -31.21
N LEU A 246 13.60 -13.15 -30.86
CA LEU A 246 12.46 -13.90 -30.32
C LEU A 246 11.80 -14.85 -31.35
N LEU A 247 12.32 -14.88 -32.57
CA LEU A 247 11.79 -15.62 -33.72
C LEU A 247 12.68 -16.78 -34.18
N ALA A 248 13.74 -17.13 -33.44
CA ALA A 248 14.59 -18.25 -33.85
C ALA A 248 13.75 -19.54 -34.00
N PRO A 249 13.75 -20.18 -35.19
CA PRO A 249 12.94 -21.36 -35.42
C PRO A 249 13.35 -22.49 -34.47
N ARG A 250 12.38 -23.11 -33.81
CA ARG A 250 12.61 -24.28 -32.96
C ARG A 250 13.27 -25.37 -33.81
N LYS A 251 14.54 -25.70 -33.52
CA LYS A 251 15.16 -26.92 -34.04
C LYS A 251 14.46 -28.11 -33.37
N SER A 252 13.88 -29.02 -34.15
CA SER A 252 13.38 -30.28 -33.60
C SER A 252 14.55 -31.14 -33.12
N SER A 253 14.28 -32.12 -32.26
CA SER A 253 15.26 -33.11 -31.79
C SER A 253 15.93 -33.91 -32.93
N GLN A 254 15.43 -33.79 -34.16
CA GLN A 254 15.94 -34.45 -35.37
C GLN A 254 16.75 -33.49 -36.27
N GLY A 255 17.12 -32.30 -35.80
CA GLY A 255 17.99 -31.37 -36.52
C GLY A 255 17.38 -30.71 -37.77
N LYS A 256 16.11 -30.99 -38.08
CA LYS A 256 15.41 -30.43 -39.23
C LYS A 256 14.74 -29.11 -38.86
N ALA A 257 15.15 -28.02 -39.49
CA ALA A 257 14.51 -26.72 -39.32
C ALA A 257 13.06 -26.81 -39.82
N THR A 258 12.09 -26.67 -38.91
CA THR A 258 10.68 -26.60 -39.29
C THR A 258 10.32 -25.13 -39.51
N THR A 259 9.99 -24.74 -40.75
CA THR A 259 9.54 -23.39 -41.13
C THR A 259 8.10 -23.08 -40.68
N ARG A 260 7.54 -23.82 -39.71
CA ARG A 260 6.25 -23.45 -39.12
C ARG A 260 6.48 -22.19 -38.30
N GLU A 261 6.03 -21.06 -38.83
CA GLU A 261 5.91 -19.80 -38.11
C GLU A 261 5.33 -20.10 -36.72
N SER A 262 6.00 -19.58 -35.69
CA SER A 262 5.54 -19.76 -34.31
C SER A 262 4.11 -19.26 -34.22
N LYS A 263 3.17 -20.15 -33.86
CA LYS A 263 1.75 -19.81 -33.62
C LYS A 263 1.58 -18.59 -32.71
N TRP A 264 2.57 -18.32 -31.86
CA TRP A 264 2.56 -17.26 -30.86
C TRP A 264 3.49 -16.13 -31.25
N THR A 265 2.89 -15.01 -31.67
CA THR A 265 3.53 -13.71 -31.86
C THR A 265 3.29 -12.82 -30.63
N PHE A 266 4.03 -11.72 -30.51
CA PHE A 266 3.80 -10.73 -29.45
C PHE A 266 2.33 -10.27 -29.41
N GLU A 267 1.78 -9.92 -30.58
CA GLU A 267 0.39 -9.47 -30.68
C GLU A 267 -0.62 -10.58 -30.36
N ALA A 268 -0.38 -11.82 -30.80
CA ALA A 268 -1.25 -12.93 -30.44
C ALA A 268 -1.27 -13.19 -28.92
N CYS A 269 -0.11 -13.08 -28.26
CA CYS A 269 -0.01 -13.18 -26.81
C CYS A 269 -0.69 -11.99 -26.11
N LYS A 270 -0.56 -10.78 -26.65
CA LYS A 270 -1.19 -9.57 -26.12
C LYS A 270 -2.71 -9.61 -26.23
N GLU A 271 -3.25 -10.09 -27.35
CA GLU A 271 -4.69 -10.32 -27.52
C GLU A 271 -5.21 -11.40 -26.59
N SER A 272 -4.50 -12.53 -26.47
CA SER A 272 -4.85 -13.58 -25.50
C SER A 272 -4.90 -13.04 -24.06
N ALA A 273 -3.91 -12.22 -23.67
CA ALA A 273 -3.85 -11.63 -22.34
C ALA A 273 -5.01 -10.68 -22.02
N LYS A 274 -5.56 -9.96 -23.01
CA LYS A 274 -6.73 -9.06 -22.80
C LYS A 274 -7.97 -9.79 -22.30
N ALA A 275 -8.11 -11.09 -22.60
CA ALA A 275 -9.25 -11.89 -22.16
C ALA A 275 -9.22 -12.22 -20.65
N PHE A 276 -8.15 -11.85 -19.93
CA PHE A 276 -7.96 -12.20 -18.52
C PHE A 276 -7.65 -10.96 -17.68
N SER A 277 -8.17 -10.93 -16.45
CA SER A 277 -7.94 -9.85 -15.47
C SER A 277 -6.71 -10.05 -14.59
N THR A 278 -6.19 -11.27 -14.49
CA THR A 278 -4.99 -11.59 -13.69
C THR A 278 -4.06 -12.56 -14.41
N ARG A 279 -2.74 -12.45 -14.13
CA ARG A 279 -1.71 -13.35 -14.70
C ARG A 279 -2.01 -14.83 -14.42
N GLY A 280 -2.51 -15.13 -13.22
CA GLY A 280 -2.86 -16.49 -12.81
C GLY A 280 -4.06 -17.05 -13.56
N ALA A 281 -5.07 -16.21 -13.88
CA ALA A 281 -6.18 -16.61 -14.73
C ALA A 281 -5.71 -16.85 -16.16
N TRP A 282 -4.84 -15.98 -16.69
CA TRP A 282 -4.26 -16.15 -18.03
C TRP A 282 -3.43 -17.43 -18.15
N ALA A 283 -2.58 -17.72 -17.17
CA ALA A 283 -1.76 -18.95 -17.15
C ALA A 283 -2.60 -20.24 -17.17
N LYS A 284 -3.79 -20.22 -16.53
CA LYS A 284 -4.70 -21.38 -16.49
C LYS A 284 -5.58 -21.48 -17.72
N GLY A 285 -6.06 -20.36 -18.26
CA GLY A 285 -6.98 -20.31 -19.39
C GLY A 285 -6.28 -20.47 -20.74
N ASP A 286 -5.11 -19.85 -20.93
CA ASP A 286 -4.29 -19.97 -22.13
C ASP A 286 -2.80 -20.12 -21.76
N GLY A 287 -2.49 -21.28 -21.17
CA GLY A 287 -1.12 -21.63 -20.76
C GLY A 287 -0.13 -21.64 -21.92
N GLY A 288 -0.60 -21.80 -23.16
CA GLY A 288 0.21 -21.74 -24.38
C GLY A 288 0.71 -20.33 -24.66
N ALA A 289 -0.21 -19.36 -24.75
CA ALA A 289 0.13 -17.95 -24.93
C ALA A 289 0.94 -17.41 -23.75
N TYR A 290 0.53 -17.73 -22.51
CA TYR A 290 1.24 -17.33 -21.31
C TYR A 290 2.69 -17.84 -21.30
N SER A 291 2.91 -19.12 -21.62
CA SER A 291 4.26 -19.71 -21.66
C SER A 291 5.12 -19.11 -22.78
N ALA A 292 4.51 -18.80 -23.93
CA ALA A 292 5.19 -18.14 -25.03
C ALA A 292 5.61 -16.71 -24.64
N ALA A 293 4.72 -15.93 -24.04
CA ALA A 293 5.04 -14.61 -23.51
C ALA A 293 6.12 -14.67 -22.41
N ALA A 294 6.07 -15.67 -21.53
CA ALA A 294 7.07 -15.85 -20.48
C ALA A 294 8.46 -16.25 -21.01
N SER A 295 8.49 -17.04 -22.07
CA SER A 295 9.74 -17.49 -22.72
C SER A 295 10.38 -16.38 -23.54
N ASN A 296 9.56 -15.50 -24.11
CA ASN A 296 9.97 -14.38 -24.94
C ASN A 296 10.04 -13.04 -24.19
N CYS A 297 9.91 -13.05 -22.87
CA CYS A 297 9.93 -11.85 -22.02
C CYS A 297 8.82 -10.82 -22.33
N TRP A 298 7.73 -11.21 -22.96
CA TRP A 298 6.58 -10.34 -23.26
C TRP A 298 5.58 -10.21 -22.10
N LEU A 299 5.75 -10.99 -21.03
CA LEU A 299 4.81 -11.10 -19.93
C LEU A 299 4.37 -9.75 -19.37
N ASP A 300 5.31 -8.87 -19.03
CA ASP A 300 5.00 -7.57 -18.42
C ASP A 300 4.29 -6.67 -19.44
N SER A 301 4.72 -6.68 -20.70
CA SER A 301 4.10 -5.91 -21.78
C SER A 301 2.69 -6.40 -22.15
N CYS A 302 2.42 -7.70 -22.07
CA CYS A 302 1.11 -8.29 -22.33
C CYS A 302 0.12 -8.10 -21.17
N THR A 303 0.60 -7.78 -19.96
CA THR A 303 -0.22 -7.79 -18.73
C THR A 303 -0.27 -6.44 -18.03
N VAL A 304 0.03 -5.35 -18.75
CA VAL A 304 -0.04 -3.97 -18.24
C VAL A 304 -1.45 -3.64 -17.70
N HIS A 305 -2.49 -4.21 -18.29
CA HIS A 305 -3.89 -4.02 -17.88
C HIS A 305 -4.34 -4.94 -16.73
N MET A 306 -3.50 -5.86 -16.27
CA MET A 306 -3.84 -6.80 -15.19
C MET A 306 -3.36 -6.22 -13.86
N GLU A 307 -4.29 -5.97 -12.95
CA GLU A 307 -3.93 -5.56 -11.59
C GLU A 307 -3.16 -6.68 -10.88
N PRO A 308 -2.02 -6.37 -10.23
CA PRO A 308 -1.36 -7.34 -9.38
C PRO A 308 -2.32 -7.75 -8.27
N LYS A 309 -2.40 -9.06 -7.99
CA LYS A 309 -3.06 -9.52 -6.75
C LYS A 309 -2.31 -8.88 -5.58
N VAL A 310 -2.92 -7.88 -4.95
CA VAL A 310 -2.45 -7.34 -3.67
C VAL A 310 -2.52 -8.49 -2.66
N GLY A 311 -1.37 -9.08 -2.39
CA GLY A 311 -1.24 -10.26 -1.54
C GLY A 311 0.21 -10.72 -1.51
N GLU A 312 0.92 -10.28 -0.46
CA GLU A 312 2.25 -10.72 -0.04
C GLU A 312 3.45 -10.15 -0.83
N ALA A 313 3.64 -8.83 -0.75
CA ALA A 313 4.94 -8.16 -0.51
C ALA A 313 4.98 -6.73 -1.08
N GLU A 314 4.15 -5.81 -0.60
CA GLU A 314 4.36 -4.37 -0.87
C GLU A 314 4.10 -3.52 0.38
N GLU A 315 5.14 -3.41 1.21
CA GLU A 315 5.44 -2.21 2.00
C GLU A 315 6.70 -1.51 1.42
N PHE A 316 6.99 -1.67 0.12
CA PHE A 316 8.32 -1.32 -0.42
C PHE A 316 8.38 -0.39 -1.65
N VAL A 317 7.28 0.23 -2.12
CA VAL A 317 7.35 1.10 -3.32
C VAL A 317 6.67 2.47 -3.15
N LEU A 318 6.85 3.12 -2.00
CA LEU A 318 6.57 4.57 -1.86
C LEU A 318 7.70 5.35 -1.17
N GLY A 319 8.96 5.01 -1.45
CA GLY A 319 10.11 5.69 -0.79
C GLY A 319 11.34 6.01 -1.62
N PHE A 320 11.51 5.48 -2.83
CA PHE A 320 12.76 5.71 -3.59
C PHE A 320 12.53 5.82 -5.10
N LEU A 321 12.09 7.00 -5.53
CA LEU A 321 12.48 7.52 -6.84
C LEU A 321 13.58 8.57 -6.61
N PRO A 322 14.84 8.31 -6.99
CA PRO A 322 15.84 9.35 -7.04
C PRO A 322 15.41 10.40 -8.08
N ALA A 323 15.43 11.68 -7.69
CA ALA A 323 15.04 12.84 -8.50
C ALA A 323 15.76 12.98 -9.87
N HIS A 324 16.76 12.13 -10.15
CA HIS A 324 17.50 12.07 -11.40
C HIS A 324 16.71 11.48 -12.58
N ALA A 325 15.65 10.69 -12.35
CA ALA A 325 14.91 10.02 -13.44
C ALA A 325 13.88 10.89 -14.19
N LEU A 326 13.64 12.14 -13.76
CA LEU A 326 12.68 13.06 -14.38
C LEU A 326 13.25 13.90 -15.53
N LYS A 327 14.54 13.73 -15.89
CA LYS A 327 15.22 14.60 -16.87
C LYS A 327 15.47 13.98 -18.25
N ILE A 328 14.99 12.76 -18.53
CA ILE A 328 15.27 12.04 -19.79
C ILE A 328 14.06 11.98 -20.74
N LEU A 329 12.87 12.43 -20.33
CA LEU A 329 11.75 12.61 -21.27
C LEU A 329 11.58 14.09 -21.60
N GLY A 330 12.42 14.56 -22.53
CA GLY A 330 12.26 15.86 -23.16
C GLY A 330 10.88 15.97 -23.81
N ARG A 331 10.04 16.82 -23.22
CA ARG A 331 9.01 17.56 -23.94
C ARG A 331 9.33 19.03 -23.73
N SER A 332 9.49 19.72 -24.86
CA SER A 332 9.67 21.17 -25.00
C SER A 332 8.64 21.96 -24.22
#